data_AF-A0A8D8KZX6-F1
#
_entry.id   AF-A0A8D8KZX6-F1
#
_cell.length_a   1.000
_cell.length_b   1.000
_cell.length_c   1.000
_cell.angle_alpha   90.00
_cell.angle_beta   90.00
_cell.angle_gamma   90.00
#
_symmetry.space_group_name_H-M   'P 1'
#
loop_
_entity.id
_entity.type
_entity.pdbx_description
1 polymer ?
#
loop_
_entity_poly.entity_id
_entity_poly.type
_entity_poly.pdbx_seq_one_letter_code
_entity_poly.pdbx_strand_id
1 'polypeptide(L)'
;NVIVMCDSEGMIHSFNRSWEPISFKGHEGSILLCDISKQNNLLVTVGEDINGPSFKVWNLGKVTAIAGAQCLRTVRTMVSVPSALAVSEGGQFMAIGFAKGNISLYRGDVSRD
;
A
#
# COMPACT_ATOMS: atom_id res chain seq x y z
N ASN A 1 16.39 -2.97 5.36
CA ASN A 1 15.36 -4.03 5.51
C ASN A 1 14.34 -3.55 6.50
N VAL A 2 13.24 -3.04 5.96
CA VAL A 2 11.99 -2.83 6.70
C VAL A 2 11.09 -4.01 6.35
N ILE A 3 10.38 -4.53 7.35
CA ILE A 3 9.28 -5.47 7.14
C ILE A 3 7.99 -4.68 7.34
N VAL A 4 7.01 -4.88 6.46
CA VAL A 4 5.67 -4.31 6.62
C VAL A 4 4.68 -5.45 6.72
N MET A 5 3.74 -5.32 7.66
CA MET A 5 2.55 -6.16 7.75
C MET A 5 1.32 -5.26 7.74
N CYS A 6 0.25 -5.72 7.11
CA CYS A 6 -1.02 -5.04 7.10
C CYS A 6 -2.10 -6.00 7.61
N ASP A 7 -3.14 -5.47 8.26
CA ASP A 7 -4.14 -6.29 8.94
C ASP A 7 -5.59 -6.02 8.50
N SER A 8 -6.50 -6.81 9.07
CA SER A 8 -7.94 -6.73 8.81
C SER A 8 -8.60 -5.48 9.42
N GLU A 9 -7.94 -4.79 10.33
CA GLU A 9 -8.43 -3.55 10.94
C GLU A 9 -7.91 -2.31 10.19
N GLY A 10 -7.25 -2.49 9.05
CA GLY A 10 -6.77 -1.39 8.22
C GLY A 10 -5.49 -0.75 8.72
N MET A 11 -4.76 -1.41 9.61
CA MET A 11 -3.51 -0.94 10.18
C MET A 11 -2.32 -1.39 9.33
N ILE A 12 -1.32 -0.51 9.26
CA ILE A 12 0.00 -0.78 8.68
C ILE A 12 0.99 -0.83 9.82
N HIS A 13 1.75 -1.92 9.92
CA HIS A 13 2.80 -2.13 10.91
C HIS A 13 4.14 -2.22 10.19
N SER A 14 5.04 -1.28 10.47
CA SER A 14 6.41 -1.29 9.96
C SER A 14 7.39 -1.67 11.05
N PHE A 15 8.33 -2.55 10.73
CA PHE A 15 9.34 -3.05 11.65
C PHE A 15 10.73 -2.71 11.13
N ASN A 16 11.51 -2.07 12.00
CA ASN A 16 12.93 -1.83 11.77
C ASN A 16 13.77 -3.06 12.15
N ARG A 17 15.09 -2.97 12.05
CA ARG A 17 16.01 -4.06 12.43
C ARG A 17 15.96 -4.42 13.92
N SER A 18 15.53 -3.49 14.77
CA SER A 18 15.35 -3.69 16.21
C SER A 18 13.99 -4.35 16.54
N TRP A 19 13.17 -4.66 15.53
CA TRP A 19 11.83 -5.23 15.69
C TRP A 19 10.85 -4.35 16.49
N GLU A 20 11.13 -3.05 16.58
CA GLU A 20 10.20 -2.09 17.16
C GLU A 20 9.13 -1.72 16.11
N PRO A 21 7.84 -1.91 16.40
CA PRO A 21 6.78 -1.59 15.46
C PRO A 21 6.45 -0.10 15.48
N ILE A 22 6.34 0.48 14.29
CA ILE A 22 5.59 1.72 14.08
C ILE A 22 4.29 1.34 13.37
N SER A 23 3.17 1.58 14.05
CA SER A 23 1.83 1.23 13.56
C SER A 23 1.00 2.48 13.29
N PHE A 24 0.29 2.52 12.17
CA PHE A 24 -0.58 3.64 11.81
C PHE A 24 -1.75 3.16 10.94
N LYS A 25 -2.85 3.92 10.97
CA LYS A 25 -4.06 3.61 10.18
C LYS A 25 -3.80 3.90 8.70
N GLY A 26 -3.97 2.89 7.84
CA GLY A 26 -3.80 3.00 6.40
C GLY A 26 -5.13 3.15 5.66
N HIS A 27 -6.08 2.29 5.97
CA HIS A 27 -7.41 2.26 5.38
C HIS A 27 -8.48 2.26 6.48
N GLU A 28 -9.68 2.71 6.15
CA GLU A 28 -10.81 2.68 7.10
C GLU A 28 -11.19 1.24 7.48
N GLY A 29 -11.20 0.33 6.49
CA GLY A 29 -11.42 -1.11 6.67
C GLY A 29 -10.17 -1.95 6.37
N SER A 30 -10.37 -3.24 6.10
CA SER A 30 -9.28 -4.21 5.94
C SER A 30 -8.31 -3.83 4.83
N ILE A 31 -7.01 -4.05 5.08
CA ILE A 31 -6.00 -4.06 4.01
C ILE A 31 -5.86 -5.49 3.50
N LEU A 32 -6.14 -5.67 2.22
CA LEU A 32 -6.19 -6.99 1.58
C LEU A 32 -4.85 -7.38 0.97
N LEU A 33 -4.12 -6.39 0.43
CA LEU A 33 -2.82 -6.60 -0.22
C LEU A 33 -1.89 -5.43 0.10
N CYS A 34 -0.60 -5.73 0.19
CA CYS A 34 0.43 -4.72 0.28
C CYS A 34 1.72 -5.18 -0.42
N ASP A 35 2.46 -4.24 -1.02
CA ASP A 35 3.78 -4.51 -1.61
C ASP A 35 4.71 -3.30 -1.50
N ILE A 36 6.02 -3.53 -1.48
CA ILE A 36 7.04 -2.50 -1.20
C ILE A 36 7.97 -2.33 -2.39
N SER A 37 8.15 -1.09 -2.83
CA SER A 37 9.26 -0.65 -3.67
C SER A 37 10.38 -0.15 -2.75
N LYS A 38 11.45 -0.95 -2.62
CA LYS A 38 12.50 -0.70 -1.62
C LYS A 38 13.43 0.42 -2.05
N GLN A 39 13.68 0.59 -3.34
CA GLN A 39 14.57 1.66 -3.82
C GLN A 39 14.02 3.06 -3.49
N ASN A 40 12.69 3.22 -3.51
CA ASN A 40 12.04 4.52 -3.28
C ASN A 40 11.36 4.64 -1.90
N ASN A 41 11.48 3.64 -1.03
CA ASN A 41 10.75 3.55 0.24
C ASN A 41 9.23 3.75 0.06
N LEU A 42 8.66 3.21 -1.01
CA LEU A 42 7.22 3.27 -1.25
C LEU A 42 6.56 1.99 -0.78
N LEU A 43 5.44 2.14 -0.08
CA LEU A 43 4.51 1.06 0.20
C LEU A 43 3.23 1.31 -0.59
N VAL A 44 2.74 0.28 -1.27
CA VAL A 44 1.40 0.28 -1.84
C VAL A 44 0.52 -0.62 -1.00
N THR A 45 -0.67 -0.15 -0.65
CA THR A 45 -1.72 -0.95 -0.01
C THR A 45 -2.97 -0.94 -0.86
N VAL A 46 -3.71 -2.05 -0.87
CA VAL A 46 -5.06 -2.15 -1.44
C VAL A 46 -5.99 -2.59 -0.33
N GLY A 47 -7.03 -1.81 -0.08
CA GLY A 47 -7.93 -2.03 1.04
C GLY A 47 -9.30 -1.41 0.85
N GLU A 48 -10.11 -1.55 1.88
CA GLU A 48 -11.50 -1.09 1.91
C GLU A 48 -11.59 0.32 2.51
N ASP A 49 -12.27 1.23 1.82
CA ASP A 49 -12.52 2.59 2.30
C ASP A 49 -14.00 2.96 2.14
N ILE A 50 -14.42 4.05 2.81
CA ILE A 50 -15.80 4.55 2.83
C ILE A 50 -16.42 4.68 1.42
N ASN A 51 -15.59 5.00 0.43
CA ASN A 51 -16.04 5.25 -0.94
C ASN A 51 -15.81 4.06 -1.90
N GLY A 52 -15.64 2.86 -1.37
CA GLY A 52 -15.27 1.66 -2.10
C GLY A 52 -13.78 1.33 -2.02
N PRO A 53 -13.36 0.19 -2.59
CA PRO A 53 -11.98 -0.29 -2.47
C PRO A 53 -11.01 0.67 -3.16
N SER A 54 -9.92 0.99 -2.49
CA SER A 54 -8.90 1.90 -3.01
C SER A 54 -7.52 1.30 -2.85
N PHE A 55 -6.58 1.77 -3.68
CA PHE A 55 -5.18 1.63 -3.38
C PHE A 55 -4.60 2.96 -2.90
N LYS A 56 -3.64 2.87 -1.98
CA LYS A 56 -2.92 4.02 -1.43
C LYS A 56 -1.43 3.80 -1.59
N VAL A 57 -0.70 4.89 -1.81
CA VAL A 57 0.76 4.89 -1.91
C VAL A 57 1.32 5.70 -0.77
N TRP A 58 2.24 5.11 -0.03
CA TRP A 58 2.80 5.66 1.21
C TRP A 58 4.30 5.88 1.08
N ASN A 59 4.80 6.99 1.64
CA ASN A 59 6.22 7.24 1.79
C ASN A 59 6.72 6.75 3.15
N LEU A 60 7.45 5.62 3.15
CA LEU A 60 8.06 5.06 4.36
C LEU A 60 9.37 5.74 4.77
N GLY A 61 9.94 6.62 3.95
CA GLY A 61 11.24 7.24 4.21
C GLY A 61 11.29 8.13 5.45
N LYS A 62 10.13 8.57 5.96
CA LYS A 62 10.01 9.39 7.17
C LYS A 62 8.88 8.92 8.09
N VAL A 63 8.62 7.61 8.13
CA VAL A 63 7.58 7.05 9.01
C VAL A 63 7.91 7.32 10.48
N THR A 64 6.92 7.74 11.27
CA THR A 64 7.07 7.98 12.72
C THR A 64 5.91 7.39 13.51
N ALA A 65 6.12 7.07 14.78
CA ALA A 65 5.06 6.56 15.65
C ALA A 65 3.90 7.55 15.87
N ILE A 66 4.15 8.86 15.73
CA ILE A 66 3.15 9.91 15.97
C ILE A 66 2.31 10.16 14.71
N ALA A 67 2.96 10.33 13.56
CA ALA A 67 2.30 10.76 12.32
C ALA A 67 2.06 9.63 11.33
N GLY A 68 2.61 8.43 11.56
CA GLY A 68 2.61 7.36 10.56
C GLY A 68 3.46 7.72 9.34
N ALA A 69 3.11 7.13 8.20
CA ALA A 69 3.70 7.46 6.90
C ALA A 69 2.82 8.45 6.14
N GLN A 70 3.45 9.30 5.31
CA GLN A 70 2.71 10.20 4.43
C GLN A 70 2.00 9.40 3.33
N CYS A 71 0.68 9.55 3.22
CA CYS A 71 -0.08 9.09 2.06
C CYS A 71 0.14 10.06 0.88
N LEU A 72 0.80 9.59 -0.16
CA LEU A 72 1.13 10.37 -1.36
C LEU A 72 -0.01 10.32 -2.38
N ARG A 73 -0.73 9.19 -2.43
CA ARG A 73 -1.77 8.96 -3.42
C ARG A 73 -2.87 8.08 -2.84
N THR A 74 -4.12 8.36 -3.23
CA THR A 74 -5.28 7.48 -3.00
C THR A 74 -6.08 7.40 -4.29
N VAL A 75 -6.34 6.20 -4.79
CA VAL A 75 -7.07 5.98 -6.05
C VAL A 75 -8.07 4.86 -5.88
N ARG A 76 -9.31 5.07 -6.33
CA ARG A 76 -10.34 4.03 -6.34
C ARG A 76 -9.97 2.92 -7.32
N THR A 77 -10.16 1.68 -6.90
CA THR A 77 -9.95 0.49 -7.73
C THR A 77 -11.28 -0.03 -8.28
N MET A 78 -11.21 -1.10 -9.07
CA MET A 78 -12.41 -1.82 -9.49
C MET A 78 -13.14 -2.37 -8.26
N VAL A 79 -14.47 -2.41 -8.32
CA VAL A 79 -15.32 -3.07 -7.31
C VAL A 79 -15.28 -4.59 -7.54
N SER A 80 -14.11 -5.19 -7.34
CA SER A 80 -13.83 -6.62 -7.46
C SER A 80 -12.75 -6.99 -6.45
N VAL A 81 -12.76 -8.23 -5.97
CA VAL A 81 -11.83 -8.69 -4.94
C VAL A 81 -10.41 -8.73 -5.51
N PRO A 82 -9.46 -7.94 -4.99
CA PRO A 82 -8.07 -8.00 -5.42
C PRO A 82 -7.44 -9.28 -4.88
N SER A 83 -6.54 -9.88 -5.68
CA SER A 83 -5.94 -11.20 -5.42
C SER A 83 -4.42 -11.20 -5.56
N ALA A 84 -3.85 -10.22 -6.24
CA ALA A 84 -2.41 -10.03 -6.37
C ALA A 84 -2.09 -8.55 -6.54
N LEU A 85 -0.97 -8.12 -5.96
CA LEU A 85 -0.41 -6.78 -6.08
C LEU A 85 1.08 -6.93 -6.36
N ALA A 86 1.60 -6.14 -7.28
CA ALA A 86 3.03 -6.01 -7.50
C ALA A 86 3.39 -4.56 -7.79
N VAL A 87 4.43 -4.04 -7.14
CA VAL A 87 5.06 -2.76 -7.46
C VAL A 87 6.50 -3.00 -7.91
N SER A 88 6.89 -2.39 -9.01
CA SER A 88 8.28 -2.43 -9.46
C SER A 88 9.21 -1.74 -8.44
N GLU A 89 10.44 -2.22 -8.28
CA GLU A 89 11.39 -1.64 -7.32
C GLU A 89 11.64 -0.15 -7.54
N GLY A 90 11.64 0.33 -8.78
CA GLY A 90 11.76 1.74 -9.11
C GLY A 90 10.45 2.55 -8.98
N GLY A 91 9.33 1.92 -8.63
CA GLY A 91 8.04 2.60 -8.46
C GLY A 91 7.47 3.20 -9.76
N GLN A 92 7.91 2.74 -10.94
CA GLN A 92 7.38 3.24 -12.22
C GLN A 92 6.25 2.39 -12.80
N PHE A 93 6.06 1.20 -12.25
CA PHE A 93 5.04 0.25 -12.67
C PHE A 93 4.38 -0.39 -11.46
N MET A 94 3.08 -0.61 -11.55
CA MET A 94 2.30 -1.35 -10.58
C MET A 94 1.18 -2.12 -11.29
N ALA A 95 0.85 -3.29 -10.77
CA ALA A 95 -0.26 -4.11 -11.24
C ALA A 95 -1.13 -4.58 -10.07
N ILE A 96 -2.45 -4.57 -10.27
CA ILE A 96 -3.42 -5.20 -9.37
C ILE A 96 -4.19 -6.25 -10.16
N GLY A 97 -4.11 -7.51 -9.74
CA GLY A 97 -4.88 -8.63 -10.28
C GLY A 97 -6.12 -8.90 -9.45
N PHE A 98 -7.26 -9.18 -10.09
CA PHE A 98 -8.54 -9.42 -9.43
C PHE A 98 -9.03 -10.86 -9.62
N ALA A 99 -9.82 -11.36 -8.68
CA ALA A 99 -10.30 -12.75 -8.66
C ALA A 99 -11.06 -13.19 -9.93
N LYS A 100 -11.62 -12.25 -10.69
CA LYS A 100 -12.32 -12.52 -11.96
C LYS A 100 -11.44 -12.39 -13.22
N GLY A 101 -10.12 -12.32 -13.04
CA GLY A 101 -9.14 -12.28 -14.14
C GLY A 101 -8.87 -10.90 -14.72
N ASN A 102 -9.54 -9.84 -14.24
CA ASN A 102 -9.19 -8.47 -14.59
C ASN A 102 -7.82 -8.10 -14.01
N ILE A 103 -7.09 -7.24 -14.71
CA ILE A 103 -5.81 -6.69 -14.25
C ILE A 103 -5.84 -5.18 -14.50
N SER A 104 -5.55 -4.39 -13.46
CA SER A 104 -5.27 -2.97 -13.59
C SER A 104 -3.77 -2.74 -13.65
N LEU A 105 -3.30 -2.06 -14.70
CA LEU A 105 -1.90 -1.69 -14.89
C LEU A 105 -1.73 -0.19 -14.76
N TYR A 106 -0.72 0.22 -13.98
CA TYR A 106 -0.36 1.61 -13.76
C TYR A 106 1.09 1.81 -14.19
N ARG A 107 1.33 2.88 -14.96
CA ARG A 107 2.64 3.23 -15.52
C ARG A 107 2.95 4.70 -15.25
N GLY A 108 4.21 4.98 -14.91
CA GLY A 108 4.66 6.30 -14.47
C GLY A 108 5.01 6.27 -12.99
N ASP A 109 5.46 7.39 -12.44
CA ASP A 109 5.73 7.50 -11.01
C ASP A 109 4.44 7.20 -10.23
N VAL A 110 4.37 6.03 -9.60
CA VAL A 110 3.15 5.57 -8.92
C VAL A 110 2.77 6.46 -7.74
N SER A 111 3.73 7.25 -7.22
CA SER A 111 3.50 8.23 -6.16
C SER A 111 2.89 9.54 -6.64
N ARG A 112 2.79 9.77 -7.96
CA ARG A 112 2.27 11.00 -8.57
C ARG A 112 1.05 10.72 -9.43
N ASP A 113 0.25 11.75 -9.65
CA ASP A 113 -0.93 11.69 -10.51
C ASP A 113 -0.58 11.34 -11.97
#